data_AF-X0ZM67-F1
#
_entry.id   AF-X0ZM67-F1
#
_cell.length_a   1.000
_cell.length_b   1.000
_cell.length_c   1.000
_cell.angle_alpha   90.00
_cell.angle_beta   90.00
_cell.angle_gamma   90.00
#
_symmetry.space_group_name_H-M   'P 1'
#
loop_
_entity.id
_entity.type
_entity.pdbx_description
1 polymer ?
#
loop_
_entity_poly.entity_id
_entity_poly.type
_entity_poly.pdbx_seq_one_letter_code
_entity_poly.pdbx_strand_id
1 'polypeptide(L)' 'QNSPFTLTSTGLDNISAAEPTERATTFREMVVQLWMRFFNRVNHDKDGDTITVYQDDSVTASTEQTVTDNTNSSNIGIS' A
#
# COMPACT_ATOMS: atom_id res chain seq x y z
N GLN A 1 11.99 3.72 -31.39
CA GLN A 1 12.85 2.65 -30.85
C GLN A 1 12.10 2.04 -29.68
N ASN A 2 11.55 0.83 -29.84
CA ASN A 2 10.98 0.08 -28.74
C ASN A 2 12.15 -0.63 -28.06
N SER A 3 12.61 -0.17 -26.91
CA SER A 3 13.58 -0.92 -26.12
C SER A 3 12.91 -2.24 -25.71
N PRO A 4 13.41 -3.41 -26.14
CA PRO A 4 12.93 -4.66 -25.57
C PRO A 4 13.35 -4.68 -24.11
N PHE A 5 12.37 -4.65 -23.19
CA PHE A 5 12.63 -4.84 -21.77
C PHE A 5 13.41 -6.14 -21.61
N THR A 6 14.71 -6.02 -21.32
CA THR A 6 15.61 -7.15 -21.28
C THR A 6 15.39 -7.84 -19.94
N LEU A 7 14.63 -8.94 -19.93
CA LEU A 7 14.41 -9.74 -18.74
C LEU A 7 15.70 -10.48 -18.41
N THR A 8 16.49 -9.93 -17.49
CA THR A 8 17.70 -10.62 -16.98
C THR A 8 17.27 -11.68 -15.96
N SER A 9 18.00 -12.79 -15.86
CA SER A 9 17.66 -13.88 -14.93
C SER A 9 17.65 -13.45 -13.46
N THR A 10 18.38 -12.39 -13.13
CA THR A 10 18.44 -11.76 -11.79
C THR A 10 17.67 -10.44 -11.72
N GLY A 11 16.94 -10.07 -12.78
CA GLY A 11 16.28 -8.78 -12.89
C GLY A 11 15.19 -8.60 -11.85
N LEU A 12 14.54 -9.70 -11.46
CA LEU A 12 13.55 -9.73 -10.40
C LEU A 12 14.20 -9.58 -9.00
N ASP A 13 15.34 -10.25 -8.77
CA ASP A 13 16.06 -10.17 -7.50
C ASP A 13 16.68 -8.79 -7.25
N ASN A 14 16.95 -8.04 -8.33
CA ASN A 14 17.46 -6.68 -8.26
C ASN A 14 16.37 -5.63 -7.97
N ILE A 15 15.10 -6.02 -7.86
CA ILE A 15 14.04 -5.11 -7.47
C ILE A 15 14.14 -4.88 -5.97
N SER A 16 14.50 -3.65 -5.59
CA SER A 16 14.56 -3.26 -4.18
C SER A 16 13.22 -3.50 -3.47
N ALA A 17 13.27 -4.23 -2.36
CA ALA A 17 12.16 -4.42 -1.43
C ALA A 17 12.23 -3.43 -0.25
N ALA A 18 12.94 -2.30 -0.41
CA ALA A 18 13.04 -1.29 0.64
C ALA A 18 11.66 -0.76 1.01
N GLU A 19 11.40 -0.66 2.31
CA GLU A 19 10.15 -0.12 2.82
C GLU A 19 10.01 1.36 2.45
N PRO A 20 8.88 1.74 1.85
CA PRO A 20 8.58 3.15 1.62
C PRO A 20 8.18 3.82 2.94
N THR A 21 8.75 4.99 3.21
CA THR A 21 8.46 5.80 4.41
C THR A 21 7.31 6.79 4.21
N GLU A 22 6.89 6.99 2.96
CA GLU A 22 5.81 7.89 2.58
C GLU A 22 4.81 7.16 1.67
N ARG A 23 3.81 7.88 1.16
CA ARG A 23 2.88 7.35 0.16
C ARG A 23 3.67 6.83 -1.04
N ALA A 24 3.43 5.58 -1.43
CA ALA A 24 4.08 4.97 -2.59
C ALA A 24 3.75 5.74 -3.88
N THR A 25 4.77 6.07 -4.66
CA THR A 25 4.63 6.81 -5.94
C THR A 25 5.01 5.95 -7.13
N THR A 26 5.79 4.89 -6.92
CA THR A 26 6.16 3.93 -7.96
C THR A 26 5.43 2.60 -7.81
N PHE A 27 5.24 1.87 -8.91
CA PHE A 27 4.60 0.55 -8.88
C PHE A 27 5.27 -0.41 -7.90
N ARG A 28 6.61 -0.40 -7.83
CA ARG A 28 7.39 -1.20 -6.88
C ARG A 28 7.04 -0.87 -5.44
N GLU A 29 7.01 0.42 -5.08
CA GLU A 29 6.64 0.84 -3.72
C GLU A 29 5.20 0.44 -3.37
N MET A 30 4.28 0.52 -4.35
CA MET A 30 2.89 0.10 -4.15
C MET A 30 2.79 -1.41 -3.86
N VAL A 31 3.57 -2.24 -4.57
CA VAL A 31 3.63 -3.69 -4.32
C VAL A 31 4.21 -3.98 -2.93
N VAL A 32 5.27 -3.27 -2.52
CA VAL A 32 5.85 -3.42 -1.17
C VAL A 32 4.82 -3.01 -0.10
N GLN A 33 4.15 -1.86 -0.24
CA GLN A 33 3.11 -1.45 0.71
C GLN A 33 1.96 -2.44 0.79
N LEU A 34 1.54 -3.01 -0.35
CA LEU A 34 0.51 -4.04 -0.37
C LEU A 34 0.95 -5.28 0.41
N TRP A 35 2.17 -5.75 0.19
CA TRP A 35 2.75 -6.88 0.92
C TRP A 35 2.78 -6.59 2.42
N MET A 36 3.32 -5.45 2.84
CA MET A 36 3.39 -5.05 4.26
C MET A 36 1.99 -5.03 4.89
N ARG A 37 0.97 -4.59 4.17
CA ARG A 37 -0.40 -4.55 4.68
C ARG A 37 -1.02 -5.92 4.95
N PHE A 38 -0.51 -6.98 4.32
CA PHE A 38 -0.97 -8.35 4.58
C PHE A 38 -0.18 -9.06 5.67
N PHE A 39 1.11 -8.74 5.82
CA PHE A 39 2.02 -9.52 6.66
C PHE A 39 2.54 -8.78 7.89
N ASN A 40 2.57 -7.45 7.87
CA ASN A 40 2.93 -6.67 9.04
C ASN A 40 1.69 -6.34 9.87
N ARG A 41 1.92 -5.81 11.07
CA ARG A 41 0.85 -5.25 11.88
C ARG A 41 0.21 -4.05 11.16
N VAL A 42 -1.11 -4.04 11.12
CA VAL A 42 -1.91 -2.94 10.58
C VAL A 42 -2.89 -2.48 11.64
N ASN A 43 -2.98 -1.17 11.85
CA ASN A 43 -4.01 -0.56 12.67
C ASN A 43 -4.91 0.31 11.80
N HIS A 44 -6.23 0.14 11.95
CA HIS A 44 -7.22 1.02 11.33
C HIS A 44 -7.83 1.86 12.45
N ASP A 45 -7.49 3.15 12.45
CA ASP A 45 -8.14 4.14 13.30
C ASP A 45 -9.40 4.62 12.59
N LYS A 46 -10.56 4.22 13.13
CA LYS A 46 -11.86 4.61 12.63
C LYS A 46 -12.19 6.07 12.92
N ASP A 47 -11.66 6.64 14.00
CA ASP A 47 -12.00 8.00 14.42
C ASP A 47 -11.15 9.04 13.67
N GLY A 48 -9.90 8.67 13.36
CA GLY A 48 -9.00 9.46 12.50
C GLY A 48 -9.16 9.21 11.00
N ASP A 49 -9.97 8.21 10.61
CA ASP A 49 -10.06 7.69 9.25
C ASP A 49 -8.66 7.39 8.66
N THR A 50 -7.78 6.75 9.43
CA THR A 50 -6.42 6.42 8.97
C THR A 50 -6.10 4.93 9.08
N ILE A 51 -5.31 4.46 8.13
CA ILE A 51 -4.71 3.13 8.17
C ILE A 51 -3.21 3.31 8.35
N THR A 52 -2.71 2.78 9.46
CA THR A 52 -1.29 2.75 9.80
C THR A 52 -0.74 1.35 9.58
N VAL A 53 0.30 1.22 8.77
CA VAL A 53 1.07 -0.01 8.61
C VAL A 53 2.37 0.15 9.40
N TYR A 54 2.71 -0.85 10.22
CA TYR A 54 3.92 -0.85 11.03
C TYR A 54 5.05 -1.61 10.33
N GLN A 55 6.29 -1.36 10.77
CA GLN A 55 7.46 -2.16 10.40
C GLN A 55 7.37 -3.58 10.99
N ASP A 56 8.34 -4.41 10.65
CA ASP A 56 8.47 -5.78 11.16
C ASP A 56 8.56 -5.86 12.70
N ASP A 57 9.08 -4.81 13.34
CA ASP A 57 9.12 -4.64 14.80
C ASP A 57 7.73 -4.50 15.45
N SER A 58 6.67 -4.32 14.65
CA SER A 58 5.28 -4.15 15.08
C SER A 58 5.01 -2.94 16.00
N VAL A 59 5.96 -1.99 16.08
CA VAL A 59 5.91 -0.80 16.95
C VAL A 59 6.14 0.49 16.16
N THR A 60 7.08 0.48 15.22
CA THR A 60 7.42 1.64 14.40
C THR A 60 6.43 1.78 13.25
N ALA A 61 5.77 2.94 13.14
CA ALA A 61 4.88 3.21 12.01
C ALA A 61 5.71 3.39 10.73
N SER A 62 5.36 2.66 9.67
CA SER A 62 6.00 2.74 8.35
C SER A 62 5.26 3.71 7.43
N THR A 63 3.93 3.54 7.32
CA THR A 63 3.09 4.42 6.48
C THR A 63 1.77 4.71 7.17
N GLU A 64 1.28 5.93 6.95
CA GLU A 64 -0.05 6.36 7.37
C GLU A 64 -0.82 6.87 6.14
N GLN A 65 -2.02 6.36 5.96
CA GLN A 65 -2.89 6.74 4.85
C GLN A 65 -4.27 7.10 5.37
N THR A 66 -4.70 8.33 5.09
CA THR A 66 -6.10 8.72 5.28
C THR A 66 -6.97 7.96 4.29
N VAL A 67 -8.01 7.33 4.82
CA VAL A 67 -9.09 6.70 4.06
C VAL A 67 -10.33 7.58 4.15
N THR A 68 -11.25 7.40 3.22
CA THR A 68 -12.56 8.05 3.28
C THR A 68 -13.60 7.00 2.96
N ASP A 69 -14.53 6.75 3.88
CA ASP A 69 -15.67 5.89 3.62
C ASP A 69 -16.71 6.69 2.82
N ASN A 70 -16.86 6.36 1.54
CA ASN A 70 -17.87 6.98 0.69
C ASN A 70 -19.16 6.17 0.80
N THR A 71 -19.92 6.36 1.89
CA THR A 71 -21.18 5.67 2.16
C THR A 71 -22.35 6.15 1.28
N ASN A 72 -22.12 6.43 0.00
CA ASN A 72 -23.18 6.76 -0.95
C ASN A 72 -23.89 5.48 -1.43
N SER A 73 -24.54 4.78 -0.52
CA SER A 73 -25.54 3.76 -0.84
C SER A 73 -26.91 4.45 -0.92
N SER A 74 -27.18 5.15 -2.02
CA SER A 74 -28.51 5.71 -2.27
C SER A 74 -29.50 4.57 -2.45
N ASN A 75 -30.35 4.38 -1.45
CA ASN A 75 -31.54 3.54 -1.55
C ASN A 75 -32.37 4.07 -2.73
N ILE A 76 -32.57 3.27 -3.79
CA ILE A 76 -33.54 3.61 -4.83
C ILE A 76 -34.91 3.37 -4.20
N GLY A 77 -35.40 4.39 -3.49
CA GLY A 77 -36.80 4.46 -3.09
C GLY A 77 -37.63 4.50 -4.35
N ILE A 78 -38.13 3.34 -4.77
CA ILE A 78 -39.19 3.27 -5.77
C ILE A 78 -40.45 3.77 -5.04
N SER A 79 -40.90 4.97 -5.40
CA SER A 79 -42.20 5.51 -4.98
C SER A 79 -43.33 4.85 -5.74
#